data_AF-A0A929VFH0-F1
#
_entry.id   AF-A0A929VFH0-F1
#
_cell.length_a   1.000
_cell.length_b   1.000
_cell.length_c   1.000
_cell.angle_alpha   90.00
_cell.angle_beta   90.00
_cell.angle_gamma   90.00
#
_symmetry.space_group_name_H-M   'P 1'
#
loop_
_entity.id
_entity.type
_entity.pdbx_description
1 polymer ?
#
loop_
_entity_poly.entity_id
_entity_poly.type
_entity_poly.pdbx_seq_one_letter_code
_entity_poly.pdbx_strand_id
1 'polypeptide(L)'
;MKVLLKNLANVDRVKKRRIYKSGTVYIGVSATRGGDVHYLEEDGEIEDKYAAVEFDGRYNSKYLYYAILSVHEKWLSKYIQNINVPISNLKEMQIDIVTDVNKQNEIVNKLNLLDIWAEREKQTISAWKNIKKTALEKMFI
;
A
#
# COMPACT_ATOMS: atom_id res chain seq x y z
N MET A 1 -18.44 -4.37 7.31
CA MET A 1 -19.33 -3.31 6.78
C MET A 1 -18.66 -2.70 5.56
N LYS A 2 -19.38 -2.47 4.46
CA LYS A 2 -18.83 -1.82 3.27
C LYS A 2 -18.92 -0.31 3.39
N VAL A 3 -17.80 0.38 3.19
CA VAL A 3 -17.74 1.85 3.26
C VAL A 3 -16.93 2.38 2.07
N LEU A 4 -17.35 3.53 1.54
CA LEU A 4 -16.61 4.23 0.48
C LEU A 4 -15.37 4.91 1.06
N LEU A 5 -14.27 4.87 0.34
CA LEU A 5 -12.99 5.44 0.79
C LEU A 5 -13.11 6.94 1.10
N LYS A 6 -13.84 7.71 0.28
CA LYS A 6 -14.10 9.14 0.52
C LYS A 6 -14.77 9.46 1.86
N ASN A 7 -15.46 8.49 2.44
CA ASN A 7 -16.13 8.68 3.72
C ASN A 7 -15.17 8.51 4.89
N LEU A 8 -14.03 7.86 4.70
CA LEU A 8 -13.04 7.49 5.73
C LEU A 8 -11.72 8.26 5.61
N ALA A 9 -11.45 8.82 4.44
CA ALA A 9 -10.21 9.50 4.14
C ALA A 9 -10.43 10.65 3.16
N ASN A 10 -9.59 11.67 3.28
CA ASN A 10 -9.40 12.60 2.19
C ASN A 10 -8.45 11.98 1.15
N VAL A 11 -8.91 11.91 -0.09
CA VAL A 11 -8.16 11.33 -1.21
C VAL A 11 -7.85 12.41 -2.22
N ASP A 12 -6.59 12.82 -2.30
CA ASP A 12 -6.14 13.87 -3.21
C ASP A 12 -4.81 13.51 -3.86
N ARG A 13 -4.52 14.12 -5.01
CA ARG A 13 -3.19 14.00 -5.63
C ARG A 13 -2.14 14.60 -4.71
N VAL A 14 -0.99 13.95 -4.67
CA VAL A 14 0.13 14.42 -3.88
C VAL A 14 0.58 15.80 -4.34
N LYS A 15 0.76 16.72 -3.39
CA LYS A 15 1.25 18.08 -3.65
C LYS A 15 2.76 18.09 -3.45
N LYS A 16 3.49 18.65 -4.43
CA LYS A 16 4.95 18.82 -4.31
C LYS A 16 5.30 19.64 -3.07
N ARG A 17 6.36 19.24 -2.37
CA ARG A 17 6.88 19.90 -1.16
C ARG A 17 5.92 19.91 0.03
N ARG A 18 4.97 18.96 0.07
CA ARG A 18 4.11 18.74 1.23
C ARG A 18 4.61 17.53 2.01
N ILE A 19 4.79 17.70 3.31
CA ILE A 19 5.05 16.61 4.24
C ILE A 19 3.71 15.98 4.63
N TYR A 20 3.61 14.67 4.41
CA TYR A 20 2.49 13.84 4.81
C TYR A 20 2.83 13.13 6.12
N LYS A 21 1.81 12.94 6.97
CA LYS A 21 2.00 12.29 8.26
C LYS A 21 2.07 10.77 8.13
N SER A 22 2.81 10.13 9.02
CA SER A 22 2.75 8.69 9.25
C SER A 22 1.30 8.21 9.38
N GLY A 23 0.99 7.08 8.76
CA GLY A 23 -0.37 6.58 8.63
C GLY A 23 -1.07 6.95 7.32
N THR A 24 -0.47 7.82 6.51
CA THR A 24 -0.98 8.12 5.16
C THR A 24 -0.75 6.92 4.24
N VAL A 25 -1.78 6.52 3.49
CA VAL A 25 -1.64 5.53 2.41
C VAL A 25 -1.48 6.27 1.08
N TYR A 26 -0.57 5.81 0.22
CA TYR A 26 -0.40 6.41 -1.09
C TYR A 26 -0.50 5.38 -2.21
N ILE A 27 -1.27 5.73 -3.25
CA ILE A 27 -1.67 4.85 -4.34
C ILE A 27 -1.18 5.44 -5.66
N GLY A 28 -0.62 4.60 -6.52
CA GLY A 28 -0.25 5.01 -7.87
C GLY A 28 -1.44 5.54 -8.65
N VAL A 29 -1.30 6.62 -9.41
CA VAL A 29 -2.39 7.08 -10.30
C VAL A 29 -1.98 7.23 -11.75
N SER A 30 -0.69 7.49 -12.00
CA SER A 30 -0.18 7.75 -13.35
C SER A 30 0.76 6.65 -13.84
N ALA A 31 2.07 6.74 -13.53
CA ALA A 31 3.09 5.88 -14.13
C ALA A 31 2.96 4.40 -13.74
N THR A 32 2.45 4.13 -12.54
CA THR A 32 2.31 2.78 -11.98
C THR A 32 0.93 2.20 -12.26
N ARG A 33 0.09 2.89 -13.05
CA ARG A 33 -1.30 2.53 -13.40
C ARG A 33 -2.20 2.25 -12.18
N GLY A 34 -1.80 2.71 -11.00
CA GLY A 34 -2.43 2.33 -9.74
C GLY A 34 -2.26 0.87 -9.37
N GLY A 35 -1.16 0.22 -9.77
CA GLY A 35 -0.74 -1.08 -9.24
C GLY A 35 -0.16 -0.99 -7.83
N ASP A 36 0.49 0.13 -7.51
CA ASP A 36 1.24 0.26 -6.27
C ASP A 36 0.43 0.93 -5.17
N VAL A 37 0.36 0.27 -4.01
CA VAL A 37 -0.22 0.79 -2.77
C VAL A 37 0.82 0.68 -1.68
N HIS A 38 1.10 1.80 -1.02
CA HIS A 38 2.10 1.88 0.01
C HIS A 38 1.56 2.54 1.27
N TYR A 39 2.18 2.22 2.39
CA TYR A 39 1.90 2.81 3.69
C TYR A 39 3.09 3.67 4.11
N LEU A 40 2.82 4.90 4.53
CA LEU A 40 3.83 5.81 5.04
C LEU A 40 4.06 5.53 6.53
N GLU A 41 5.20 4.93 6.87
CA GLU A 41 5.57 4.59 8.26
C GLU A 41 6.06 5.82 9.05
N GLU A 42 6.68 6.80 8.37
CA GLU A 42 7.24 8.01 8.99
C GLU A 42 6.85 9.27 8.20
N ASP A 43 6.76 10.41 8.88
CA ASP A 43 6.44 11.68 8.24
C ASP A 43 7.43 11.99 7.11
N GLY A 44 6.92 12.30 5.91
CA GLY A 44 7.79 12.45 4.75
C GLY A 44 7.09 13.04 3.53
N GLU A 45 7.90 13.36 2.52
CA GLU A 45 7.40 13.78 1.21
C GLU A 45 7.05 12.56 0.35
N ILE A 46 5.97 12.68 -0.42
CA ILE A 46 5.52 11.66 -1.37
C ILE A 46 5.73 12.20 -2.79
N GLU A 47 6.04 11.34 -3.75
CA GLU A 47 6.14 11.75 -5.16
C GLU A 47 4.77 12.14 -5.75
N ASP A 48 4.77 13.07 -6.70
CA ASP A 48 3.56 13.61 -7.34
C ASP A 48 2.80 12.60 -8.24
N LYS A 49 3.44 11.49 -8.58
CA LYS A 49 2.83 10.36 -9.34
C LYS A 49 1.81 9.55 -8.52
N TYR A 50 1.71 9.81 -7.21
CA TYR A 50 0.81 9.14 -6.29
C TYR A 50 -0.39 10.02 -5.89
N ALA A 51 -1.46 9.37 -5.47
CA ALA A 51 -2.54 9.97 -4.70
C ALA A 51 -2.36 9.60 -3.22
N ALA A 52 -2.49 10.59 -2.35
CA ALA A 52 -2.46 10.40 -0.90
C ALA A 52 -3.88 10.19 -0.37
N VAL A 53 -3.99 9.25 0.56
CA VAL A 53 -5.20 8.86 1.29
C VAL A 53 -4.93 9.18 2.76
N GLU A 54 -5.40 10.35 3.19
CA GLU A 54 -5.25 10.85 4.55
C GLU A 54 -6.49 10.45 5.36
N PHE A 55 -6.36 9.45 6.23
CA PHE A 55 -7.46 8.97 7.07
C PHE A 55 -7.86 9.99 8.14
N ASP A 56 -9.14 9.98 8.50
CA ASP A 56 -9.69 10.86 9.55
C ASP A 56 -9.34 10.47 10.99
N GLY A 57 -8.67 9.33 11.19
CA GLY A 57 -8.26 8.83 12.50
C GLY A 57 -9.32 8.03 13.28
N ARG A 58 -10.50 7.76 12.70
CA ARG A 58 -11.56 6.96 13.37
C ARG A 58 -11.21 5.47 13.50
N TYR A 59 -10.32 4.98 12.66
CA TYR A 59 -9.89 3.57 12.62
C TYR A 59 -8.37 3.49 12.53
N ASN A 60 -7.82 2.31 12.83
CA ASN A 60 -6.39 2.08 12.71
C ASN A 60 -5.94 2.25 11.24
N SER A 61 -5.00 3.17 10.99
CA SER A 61 -4.51 3.51 9.64
C SER A 61 -3.89 2.30 8.93
N LYS A 62 -3.15 1.47 9.66
CA LYS A 62 -2.51 0.26 9.12
C LYS A 62 -3.52 -0.83 8.81
N TYR A 63 -4.59 -0.93 9.61
CA TYR A 63 -5.74 -1.77 9.27
C TYR A 63 -6.40 -1.32 7.96
N LEU A 64 -6.65 -0.02 7.81
CA LEU A 64 -7.25 0.53 6.58
C LEU A 64 -6.35 0.33 5.36
N TYR A 65 -5.02 0.39 5.52
CA TYR A 65 -4.07 0.02 4.48
C TYR A 65 -4.25 -1.43 4.01
N TYR A 66 -4.29 -2.40 4.93
CA TYR A 66 -4.52 -3.80 4.55
C TYR A 66 -5.92 -4.03 3.96
N ALA A 67 -6.93 -3.31 4.45
CA ALA A 67 -8.27 -3.37 3.88
C ALA A 67 -8.27 -2.88 2.42
N ILE A 68 -7.57 -1.78 2.12
CA ILE A 68 -7.36 -1.28 0.75
C ILE A 68 -6.65 -2.34 -0.08
N LEU A 69 -5.50 -2.87 0.38
CA LEU A 69 -4.75 -3.91 -0.34
C LEU A 69 -5.62 -5.11 -0.74
N SER A 70 -6.50 -5.56 0.16
CA SER A 70 -7.34 -6.74 -0.06
C SER A 70 -8.35 -6.60 -1.21
N VAL A 71 -8.81 -5.37 -1.47
CA VAL A 71 -9.77 -5.07 -2.54
C VAL A 71 -9.10 -4.43 -3.76
N HIS A 72 -7.90 -3.91 -3.59
CA HIS A 72 -7.20 -3.09 -4.55
C HIS A 72 -7.02 -3.80 -5.89
N GLU A 73 -6.57 -5.04 -5.92
CA GLU A 73 -6.37 -5.81 -7.16
C GLU A 73 -7.68 -6.00 -7.96
N LYS A 74 -8.77 -6.34 -7.25
CA LYS A 74 -10.10 -6.50 -7.86
C LYS A 74 -10.69 -5.18 -8.31
N TRP A 75 -10.42 -4.10 -7.59
CA TRP A 75 -10.83 -2.76 -7.99
C TRP A 75 -10.04 -2.34 -9.23
N LEU A 76 -8.72 -2.49 -9.20
CA LEU A 76 -7.81 -2.10 -10.26
C LEU A 76 -8.11 -2.81 -11.58
N SER A 77 -8.36 -4.12 -11.55
CA SER A 77 -8.72 -4.89 -12.76
C SER A 77 -10.00 -4.39 -13.45
N LYS A 78 -10.92 -3.74 -12.73
CA LYS A 78 -12.11 -3.10 -13.32
C LYS A 78 -11.82 -1.75 -13.97
N TYR A 79 -10.77 -1.04 -13.52
CA TYR A 79 -10.47 0.33 -13.94
C TYR A 79 -9.20 0.47 -14.82
N ILE A 80 -8.41 -0.60 -14.98
CA ILE A 80 -7.19 -0.67 -15.83
C ILE A 80 -7.43 -0.33 -17.32
N GLN A 81 -8.66 -0.23 -17.79
CA GLN A 81 -8.95 0.07 -19.20
C GLN A 81 -8.37 1.42 -19.68
N ASN A 82 -7.97 2.33 -18.77
CA ASN A 82 -7.30 3.58 -19.13
C ASN A 82 -5.94 3.74 -18.42
N ILE A 83 -4.97 4.35 -19.11
CA ILE A 83 -3.56 4.56 -18.66
C ILE A 83 -3.46 5.37 -17.35
N ASN A 84 -4.49 6.16 -17.01
CA ASN A 84 -4.50 7.05 -15.85
C ASN A 84 -5.73 6.77 -15.01
N VAL A 85 -5.53 6.50 -13.72
CA VAL A 85 -6.62 6.23 -12.77
C VAL A 85 -7.16 7.58 -12.25
N PRO A 86 -8.44 7.92 -12.52
CA PRO A 86 -9.00 9.16 -12.00
C PRO A 86 -9.16 9.10 -10.48
N ILE A 87 -8.86 10.22 -9.79
CA ILE A 87 -9.03 10.34 -8.32
C ILE A 87 -10.50 10.09 -7.91
N SER A 88 -11.45 10.50 -8.74
CA SER A 88 -12.88 10.27 -8.51
C SER A 88 -13.20 8.78 -8.32
N ASN A 89 -12.56 7.91 -9.09
CA ASN A 89 -12.76 6.47 -8.99
C ASN A 89 -12.15 5.90 -7.71
N LEU A 90 -10.99 6.43 -7.27
CA LEU A 90 -10.38 6.06 -5.99
C LEU A 90 -11.29 6.43 -4.82
N LYS A 91 -11.92 7.62 -4.87
CA LYS A 91 -12.91 8.07 -3.87
C LYS A 91 -14.10 7.12 -3.74
N GLU A 92 -14.45 6.43 -4.82
CA GLU A 92 -15.56 5.47 -4.89
C GLU A 92 -15.17 4.02 -4.57
N MET A 93 -13.89 3.76 -4.26
CA MET A 93 -13.44 2.44 -3.82
C MET A 93 -14.21 2.01 -2.56
N GLN A 94 -14.83 0.83 -2.61
CA GLN A 94 -15.50 0.23 -1.46
C GLN A 94 -14.53 -0.67 -0.71
N ILE A 95 -14.35 -0.42 0.58
CA ILE A 95 -13.55 -1.24 1.47
C ILE A 95 -14.44 -1.89 2.53
N ASP A 96 -14.10 -3.12 2.89
CA ASP A 96 -14.75 -3.85 3.98
C ASP A 96 -14.04 -3.56 5.29
N ILE A 97 -14.76 -2.93 6.24
CA ILE A 97 -14.23 -2.58 7.56
C ILE A 97 -14.93 -3.33 8.68
N VAL A 98 -14.15 -3.68 9.70
CA VAL A 98 -14.59 -4.17 11.01
C VAL A 98 -14.62 -2.99 11.96
N THR A 99 -15.74 -2.73 12.65
CA THR A 99 -15.90 -1.58 13.54
C THR A 99 -15.17 -1.72 14.89
N ASP A 100 -14.90 -2.95 15.30
CA ASP A 100 -14.23 -3.28 16.55
C ASP A 100 -12.71 -3.03 16.45
N VAL A 101 -12.21 -2.07 17.23
CA VAL A 101 -10.80 -1.65 17.25
C VAL A 101 -9.87 -2.75 17.78
N ASN A 102 -10.32 -3.55 18.75
CA ASN A 102 -9.49 -4.65 19.28
C ASN A 102 -9.27 -5.70 18.20
N LYS A 103 -10.32 -6.04 17.45
CA LYS A 103 -10.21 -6.95 16.30
C LYS A 103 -9.33 -6.36 15.19
N GLN A 104 -9.44 -5.06 14.90
CA GLN A 104 -8.55 -4.40 13.93
C GLN A 104 -7.08 -4.55 14.33
N ASN A 105 -6.75 -4.28 15.61
CA ASN A 105 -5.38 -4.41 16.10
C ASN A 105 -4.87 -5.86 16.05
N GLU A 106 -5.72 -6.83 16.37
CA GLU A 106 -5.37 -8.25 16.26
C GLU A 106 -5.05 -8.65 14.81
N ILE A 107 -5.85 -8.18 13.85
CA ILE A 107 -5.64 -8.40 12.42
C ILE A 107 -4.31 -7.77 11.98
N VAL A 108 -4.07 -6.50 12.36
CA VAL A 108 -2.84 -5.78 12.03
C VAL A 108 -1.61 -6.50 12.59
N ASN A 109 -1.68 -6.98 13.84
CA ASN A 109 -0.57 -7.72 14.44
C ASN A 109 -0.27 -9.01 13.67
N LYS A 110 -1.29 -9.78 13.29
CA LYS A 110 -1.13 -11.01 12.50
C LYS A 110 -0.53 -10.71 11.12
N LEU A 111 -1.01 -9.68 10.43
CA LEU A 111 -0.52 -9.31 9.10
C LEU A 111 0.90 -8.75 9.14
N ASN A 112 1.24 -7.94 10.16
CA ASN A 112 2.61 -7.46 10.36
C ASN A 112 3.60 -8.60 10.54
N LEU A 113 3.23 -9.64 11.30
CA LEU A 113 4.10 -10.82 11.49
C LEU A 113 4.35 -11.53 10.16
N LEU A 114 3.33 -11.64 9.31
CA LEU A 114 3.46 -12.22 7.97
C LEU A 114 4.37 -11.37 7.07
N ASP A 115 4.25 -10.05 7.11
CA ASP A 115 5.11 -9.14 6.33
C ASP A 115 6.58 -9.25 6.77
N ILE A 116 6.84 -9.34 8.08
CA ILE A 116 8.19 -9.53 8.61
C ILE A 116 8.77 -10.86 8.11
N TRP A 117 7.98 -11.94 8.11
CA TRP A 117 8.42 -13.23 7.59
C TRP A 117 8.69 -13.20 6.08
N ALA A 118 7.80 -12.58 5.31
CA ALA A 118 7.97 -12.42 3.87
C ALA A 118 9.25 -11.63 3.54
N GLU A 119 9.56 -10.60 4.31
CA GLU A 119 10.76 -9.79 4.10
C GLU A 119 12.04 -10.56 4.43
N ARG A 120 12.05 -11.33 5.53
CA ARG A 120 13.17 -12.23 5.85
C ARG A 120 13.42 -13.28 4.76
N GLU A 121 12.36 -13.84 4.21
CA GLU A 121 12.46 -14.81 3.13
C GLU A 121 13.04 -14.19 1.85
N LYS A 122 12.57 -12.99 1.47
CA LYS A 122 13.14 -12.23 0.34
C LYS A 122 14.63 -11.95 0.52
N GLN A 123 15.05 -11.55 1.73
CA GLN A 123 16.46 -11.32 2.05
C GLN A 123 17.28 -12.60 1.91
N THR A 124 16.75 -13.72 2.40
CA THR A 124 17.39 -15.04 2.29
C THR A 124 17.55 -15.44 0.83
N ILE A 125 16.50 -15.34 0.01
CA ILE A 125 16.55 -15.60 -1.43
C ILE A 125 17.58 -14.70 -2.13
N SER A 126 17.65 -13.42 -1.76
CA SER A 126 18.61 -12.47 -2.33
C SER A 126 20.06 -12.87 -1.99
N ALA A 127 20.31 -13.25 -0.73
CA ALA A 127 21.61 -13.75 -0.30
C ALA A 127 22.02 -15.02 -1.08
N TRP A 128 21.11 -15.99 -1.23
CA TRP A 128 21.34 -17.19 -2.03
C TRP A 128 21.62 -16.89 -3.50
N LYS A 129 20.89 -15.94 -4.11
CA LYS A 129 21.15 -15.48 -5.48
C LYS A 129 22.55 -14.89 -5.61
N ASN A 130 22.99 -14.11 -4.62
CA ASN A 130 24.33 -13.53 -4.63
C ASN A 130 25.42 -14.61 -4.49
N ILE A 131 25.27 -15.53 -3.53
CA ILE A 131 26.20 -16.66 -3.36
C ILE A 131 26.30 -17.48 -4.65
N LYS A 132 25.16 -17.83 -5.26
CA LYS A 132 25.12 -18.56 -6.54
C LYS A 132 25.86 -17.80 -7.64
N LYS A 133 25.65 -16.48 -7.75
CA LYS A 133 26.32 -15.64 -8.73
C LYS A 133 27.84 -15.65 -8.54
N THR A 134 28.32 -15.39 -7.33
CA THR A 134 29.75 -15.41 -7.01
C THR A 134 30.38 -16.79 -7.21
N ALA A 135 29.65 -17.87 -6.88
CA ALA A 135 30.14 -19.22 -7.12
C ALA A 135 30.31 -19.50 -8.63
N LEU A 136 29.33 -19.14 -9.45
CA LEU A 136 29.42 -19.29 -10.90
C LEU A 136 30.57 -18.46 -11.49
N GLU A 137 30.73 -17.21 -11.06
CA GLU A 137 31.85 -16.35 -11.50
C GLU A 137 33.22 -16.97 -11.20
N LYS A 138 33.35 -17.72 -10.09
CA LYS A 138 34.58 -18.42 -9.71
C LYS A 138 34.79 -19.77 -10.40
N MET A 139 33.76 -20.37 -10.99
CA MET A 139 33.84 -21.67 -11.67
C MET A 139 34.30 -21.57 -13.13
N PHE A 140 34.19 -20.40 -13.76
CA PHE A 140 34.62 -20.14 -15.14
C PHE A 140 35.93 -19.35 -15.22
N ILE A 141 36.76 -19.44 -14.17
CA ILE A 141 38.15 -18.96 -14.13
C ILE A 141 39.07 -20.17 -14.27
#